data_AF-A0AAW9X8A6-F1
#
_entry.id   AF-A0AAW9X8A6-F1
#
_cell.length_a   1.000
_cell.length_b   1.000
_cell.length_c   1.000
_cell.angle_alpha   90.00
_cell.angle_beta   90.00
_cell.angle_gamma   90.00
#
_symmetry.space_group_name_H-M   'P 1'
#
loop_
_entity.id
_entity.type
_entity.pdbx_description
1 polymer ?
#
loop_
_entity_poly.entity_id
_entity_poly.type
_entity_poly.pdbx_seq_one_letter_code
_entity_poly.pdbx_strand_id
1 'polypeptide(L)' 'MPPDYNLLEYHRGAITAPAGCGKTQIIADTLALHTGTRPVLILTHTNAGVTTLRLRMQRAGVSAVAYRIATIDG' A
#
# COMPACT_ATOMS: atom_id res chain seq x y z
N MET A 1 12.84 -0.05 12.08
CA MET A 1 11.74 -0.18 13.04
C MET A 1 10.62 -0.90 12.30
N PRO A 2 10.02 -1.97 12.87
CA PRO A 2 8.85 -2.60 12.26
C PRO A 2 7.72 -1.57 12.11
N PRO A 3 6.86 -1.68 11.09
CA PRO A 3 5.72 -0.78 10.97
C PRO A 3 4.80 -0.91 12.17
N ASP A 4 4.26 0.22 12.63
CA ASP A 4 3.32 0.26 13.76
C ASP A 4 2.03 -0.53 13.47
N TYR A 5 1.72 -0.75 12.19
CA TYR A 5 0.52 -1.46 11.74
C TYR A 5 0.81 -2.36 10.52
N ASN A 6 0.42 -3.63 10.62
CA ASN A 6 0.36 -4.56 9.49
C ASN A 6 -1.10 -4.73 9.05
N LEU A 7 -1.50 -4.13 7.92
CA LEU A 7 -2.91 -4.20 7.49
C LEU A 7 -3.34 -5.62 7.09
N LEU A 8 -2.41 -6.51 6.75
CA LEU A 8 -2.73 -7.87 6.30
C LEU A 8 -3.16 -8.80 7.45
N GLU A 9 -2.92 -8.42 8.70
CA GLU A 9 -3.39 -9.17 9.89
C GLU A 9 -4.90 -9.02 10.12
N TYR A 10 -5.53 -8.03 9.48
CA TYR A 10 -6.94 -7.74 9.66
C TYR A 10 -7.71 -8.12 8.39
N HIS A 11 -8.68 -9.04 8.52
CA HIS A 11 -9.53 -9.42 7.40
C HIS A 11 -10.35 -8.23 6.85
N ARG A 12 -10.76 -7.31 7.72
CA ARG A 12 -11.45 -6.07 7.35
C ARG A 12 -11.13 -4.98 8.37
N GLY A 13 -10.84 -3.79 7.89
CA GLY A 13 -10.56 -2.64 8.74
C GLY A 13 -10.66 -1.32 7.99
N ALA A 14 -10.62 -0.23 8.74
CA ALA A 14 -10.55 1.12 8.22
C ALA A 14 -9.50 1.90 8.99
N ILE A 15 -8.69 2.67 8.28
CA ILE A 15 -7.75 3.61 8.86
C ILE A 15 -8.19 5.02 8.47
N THR A 16 -8.48 5.82 9.49
CA THR A 16 -8.77 7.24 9.34
C THR A 16 -7.57 8.02 9.82
N ALA A 17 -6.97 8.81 8.93
CA ALA A 17 -5.83 9.66 9.27
C ALA A 17 -5.85 10.96 8.45
N PRO A 18 -5.48 12.11 9.05
CA PRO A 18 -5.36 13.38 8.34
C PRO A 18 -4.37 13.34 7.16
N ALA A 19 -4.37 14.41 6.35
CA ALA A 19 -3.32 14.62 5.37
C ALA A 19 -1.95 14.67 6.06
N GLY A 20 -0.92 14.11 5.41
CA GLY A 20 0.44 14.08 5.97
C GLY A 20 0.72 13.00 7.02
N CYS A 21 -0.28 12.33 7.59
CA CYS A 21 -0.11 11.30 8.63
C CYS A 21 0.29 9.91 8.11
N GLY A 22 1.02 9.81 7.01
CA GLY A 22 1.66 8.55 6.61
C GLY A 22 0.77 7.45 6.01
N LYS A 23 -0.49 7.70 5.62
CA LYS A 23 -1.39 6.69 5.01
C LYS A 23 -0.73 5.85 3.92
N THR A 24 -0.03 6.50 2.99
CA THR A 24 0.68 5.82 1.89
C THR A 24 1.87 5.01 2.39
N GLN A 25 2.53 5.47 3.46
CA GLN A 25 3.67 4.77 4.05
C GLN A 25 3.20 3.48 4.73
N ILE A 26 2.10 3.52 5.49
CA ILE A 26 1.50 2.34 6.12
C ILE A 26 1.19 1.26 5.07
N ILE A 27 0.63 1.64 3.92
CA ILE A 27 0.36 0.71 2.81
C ILE A 27 1.66 0.08 2.29
N ALA A 28 2.73 0.88 2.09
CA ALA A 28 4.02 0.38 1.61
C ALA A 28 4.70 -0.56 2.60
N ASP A 29 4.72 -0.20 3.88
CA ASP A 29 5.36 -1.02 4.91
C ASP A 29 4.60 -2.33 5.13
N THR A 30 3.27 -2.29 5.04
CA THR A 30 2.44 -3.51 5.05
C THR A 30 2.77 -4.43 3.87
N LEU A 31 2.92 -3.86 2.68
CA LEU A 31 3.25 -4.63 1.47
C LEU A 31 4.67 -5.21 1.51
N ALA A 32 5.60 -4.59 2.24
CA ALA A 32 6.93 -5.14 2.48
C ALA A 32 6.90 -6.42 3.33
N LEU A 33 5.84 -6.61 4.13
CA LEU A 33 5.61 -7.83 4.92
C LEU A 33 4.81 -8.89 4.16
N HIS A 34 4.34 -8.60 2.94
CA HIS A 34 3.51 -9.53 2.18
C HIS A 34 4.31 -10.73 1.68
N THR A 35 3.96 -11.92 2.16
CA THR A 35 4.58 -13.20 1.77
C THR A 35 3.63 -14.08 0.92
N GLY A 36 2.44 -13.59 0.61
CA GLY A 36 1.44 -14.33 -0.15
C GLY A 36 1.79 -14.49 -1.63
N THR A 37 1.27 -15.55 -2.26
CA THR A 37 1.54 -15.87 -3.68
C THR A 37 0.75 -14.99 -4.66
N ARG A 38 -0.35 -14.38 -4.22
CA ARG A 38 -1.19 -13.50 -5.03
C ARG A 38 -0.82 -12.04 -4.80
N PRO A 39 -0.84 -11.19 -5.86
CA PRO A 39 -0.62 -9.76 -5.69
C PRO A 39 -1.75 -9.11 -4.90
N VAL A 40 -1.42 -8.11 -4.08
CA VAL A 40 -2.40 -7.25 -3.42
C VAL A 40 -2.89 -6.17 -4.39
N LEU A 41 -4.20 -5.98 -4.49
CA LEU A 41 -4.81 -4.88 -5.24
C LEU A 41 -4.93 -3.64 -4.36
N ILE A 42 -4.37 -2.53 -4.83
CA ILE A 42 -4.46 -1.22 -4.18
C ILE A 42 -5.16 -0.27 -5.15
N LEU A 43 -6.30 0.27 -4.73
CA LEU A 43 -7.11 1.20 -5.52
C LEU A 43 -7.02 2.60 -4.94
N THR A 44 -6.98 3.60 -5.82
CA THR A 44 -7.01 5.01 -5.45
C THR A 44 -7.90 5.81 -6.40
N HIS A 45 -8.21 7.05 -6.06
CA HIS A 45 -9.05 7.92 -6.89
C HIS A 45 -8.27 8.80 -7.86
N THR A 46 -6.93 8.83 -7.79
CA THR A 46 -6.14 9.74 -8.63
C THR A 46 -4.87 9.08 -9.16
N ASN A 47 -4.49 9.46 -10.38
CA ASN A 47 -3.20 9.06 -10.98
C ASN A 47 -1.99 9.52 -10.15
N ALA A 48 -2.09 10.66 -9.47
CA ALA A 48 -1.08 11.11 -8.52
C ALA A 48 -0.91 10.12 -7.35
N GLY A 49 -2.01 9.55 -6.86
CA GLY A 49 -2.00 8.47 -5.89
C GLY A 49 -1.28 7.23 -6.40
N VAL A 50 -1.54 6.82 -7.64
CA VAL A 50 -0.87 5.67 -8.29
C VAL A 50 0.64 5.88 -8.34
N THR A 51 1.08 7.03 -8.85
CA THR A 51 2.51 7.39 -8.95
C THR A 51 3.17 7.42 -7.59
N THR A 52 2.50 8.01 -6.58
CA THR A 52 3.03 8.12 -5.22
C THR A 52 3.19 6.74 -4.57
N LEU A 53 2.18 5.86 -4.70
CA LEU A 53 2.25 4.50 -4.19
C LEU A 53 3.37 3.71 -4.85
N ARG A 54 3.50 3.77 -6.19
CA ARG A 54 4.58 3.08 -6.92
C ARG A 54 5.96 3.50 -6.45
N LEU A 55 6.18 4.81 -6.29
CA LEU A 55 7.45 5.34 -5.78
C LEU A 55 7.75 4.86 -4.35
N ARG A 56 6.73 4.77 -3.49
CA ARG A 56 6.88 4.28 -2.12
C ARG A 56 7.20 2.79 -2.08
N MET A 57 6.53 1.96 -2.90
CA MET A 57 6.84 0.53 -3.03
C MET A 57 8.28 0.30 -3.49
N GLN A 58 8.72 1.05 -4.50
CA GLN A 58 10.10 0.97 -4.99
C GLN A 58 11.12 1.32 -3.90
N ARG A 59 10.88 2.40 -3.14
CA ARG A 59 11.75 2.80 -2.03
C ARG A 59 11.77 1.78 -0.89
N ALA A 60 10.66 1.09 -0.65
CA ALA A 60 10.54 0.03 0.34
C ALA A 60 11.08 -1.32 -0.16
N GLY A 61 11.56 -1.42 -1.40
CA GLY A 61 12.07 -2.67 -1.96
C GLY A 61 10.99 -3.73 -2.23
N VAL A 62 9.72 -3.31 -2.30
CA VAL A 62 8.60 -4.23 -2.56
C VAL A 62 8.65 -4.67 -4.01
N SER A 63 8.65 -5.98 -4.23
CA SER A 63 8.65 -6.55 -5.58
C SER A 63 7.40 -6.13 -6.38
N ALA A 64 7.58 -5.73 -7.64
CA ALA A 64 6.48 -5.32 -8.51
C ALA A 64 5.47 -6.44 -8.83
N VAL A 65 5.83 -7.71 -8.59
CA VAL A 65 4.89 -8.84 -8.71
C VAL A 65 3.97 -8.98 -7.49
N ALA A 66 4.31 -8.36 -6.35
CA ALA A 66 3.56 -8.47 -5.10
C ALA A 66 2.32 -7.57 -5.05
N TYR A 67 2.16 -6.64 -5.99
CA TYR A 67 1.05 -5.69 -5.98
C TYR A 67 0.55 -5.29 -7.37
N ARG A 68 -0.67 -4.76 -7.39
CA ARG A 68 -1.26 -4.00 -8.49
C ARG A 68 -1.81 -2.70 -7.93
N ILE A 69 -1.46 -1.58 -8.57
CA ILE A 69 -1.97 -0.26 -8.20
C ILE A 69 -2.68 0.31 -9.42
N ALA A 70 -3.95 0.67 -9.24
CA ALA A 70 -4.81 1.24 -10.26
C ALA A 70 -5.70 2.33 -9.66
N THR A 71 -6.28 3.15 -10.53
CA THR A 71 -7.39 4.00 -10.13
C THR A 71 -8.70 3.19 -10.15
N ILE A 72 -9.73 3.65 -9.44
CA ILE A 72 -11.03 2.95 -9.39
C ILE A 72 -11.76 3.00 -10.74
N ASP A 73 -11.52 4.04 -11.52
CA ASP A 73 -12.13 4.31 -12.82
C ASP A 73 -11.46 3.60 -14.00
N GLY A 74 -10.33 2.90 -13.78
CA GLY A 74 -9.61 2.14 -14.81
C GLY A 74 -8.31 2.79 -15.24
#